data_AF-A0A946Y2A6-F1
#
_entry.id   AF-A0A946Y2A6-F1
#
_cell.length_a   1.000
_cell.length_b   1.000
_cell.length_c   1.000
_cell.angle_alpha   90.00
_cell.angle_beta   90.00
_cell.angle_gamma   90.00
#
_symmetry.space_group_name_H-M   'P 1'
#
loop_
_entity.id
_entity.type
_entity.pdbx_description
1 polymer ?
#
loop_
_entity_poly.entity_id
_entity_poly.type
_entity_poly.pdbx_seq_one_letter_code
_entity_poly.pdbx_strand_id
1 'polypeptide(L)'
;MAKKLKHEKELLKLALEMIMDDAVKRGVVEFEPTDSHDLKIEYAYRLLVHDQAIAPLPEDQRTAPNIRHRLAMWVTHQLPADHELLK
;
A
#
# COMPACT_ATOMS: atom_id res chain seq x y z
N MET A 1 13.45 10.01 11.73
CA MET A 1 12.52 9.52 12.77
C MET A 1 11.36 8.85 12.05
N ALA A 2 11.34 7.51 11.91
CA ALA A 2 10.20 6.83 11.30
C ALA A 2 8.95 7.11 12.14
N LYS A 3 7.92 7.73 11.55
CA LYS A 3 6.63 7.96 12.23
C LYS A 3 6.11 6.60 12.65
N LYS A 4 5.98 6.37 13.96
CA LYS A 4 5.32 5.16 14.48
C LYS A 4 3.85 5.23 14.06
N LEU A 5 3.47 4.37 13.12
CA LEU A 5 2.09 4.22 12.69
C LEU A 5 1.35 3.41 13.76
N LYS A 6 0.46 4.04 14.54
CA LYS A 6 -0.32 3.34 15.57
C LYS A 6 -1.28 2.31 14.96
N HIS A 7 -1.80 2.61 13.78
CA HIS A 7 -2.79 1.81 13.07
C HIS A 7 -2.24 1.19 11.78
N GLU A 8 -0.99 0.71 11.78
CA GLU A 8 -0.32 0.18 10.57
C GLU A 8 -1.13 -0.89 9.83
N LYS A 9 -1.79 -1.80 10.55
CA LYS A 9 -2.62 -2.85 9.95
C LYS A 9 -3.85 -2.28 9.21
N GLU A 10 -4.53 -1.31 9.81
CA GLU A 10 -5.70 -0.66 9.21
C GLU A 10 -5.28 0.23 8.03
N LEU A 11 -4.17 0.96 8.17
CA LEU A 11 -3.57 1.74 7.09
C LEU A 11 -3.18 0.85 5.91
N LEU A 12 -2.54 -0.30 6.15
CA LEU A 12 -2.22 -1.25 5.10
C LEU A 12 -3.49 -1.73 4.38
N LYS A 13 -4.54 -2.08 5.13
CA LYS A 13 -5.80 -2.53 4.54
C LYS A 13 -6.41 -1.44 3.66
N LEU A 14 -6.46 -0.20 4.15
CA LEU A 14 -6.98 0.93 3.40
C LEU A 14 -6.13 1.23 2.15
N ALA A 15 -4.81 1.14 2.26
CA ALA A 15 -3.90 1.30 1.14
C ALA A 15 -4.23 0.28 0.04
N LEU A 16 -4.40 -1.00 0.40
CA LEU A 16 -4.78 -2.04 -0.55
C LEU A 16 -6.14 -1.73 -1.19
N GLU A 17 -7.16 -1.39 -0.40
CA GLU A 17 -8.48 -1.05 -0.94
C GLU A 17 -8.41 0.11 -1.96
N MET A 18 -7.70 1.19 -1.63
CA MET A 18 -7.53 2.34 -2.54
C MET A 18 -6.80 1.97 -3.84
N ILE A 19 -5.70 1.22 -3.72
CA ILE A 19 -4.87 0.83 -4.87
C ILE A 19 -5.64 -0.16 -5.75
N MET A 20 -6.37 -1.10 -5.16
CA MET A 20 -7.16 -2.10 -5.90
C MET A 20 -8.35 -1.45 -6.61
N ASP A 21 -9.08 -0.55 -5.94
CA ASP A 21 -10.18 0.19 -6.55
C ASP A 21 -9.69 1.04 -7.73
N ASP A 22 -8.56 1.73 -7.58
CA ASP A 22 -7.93 2.47 -8.66
C ASP A 22 -7.46 1.56 -9.82
N ALA A 23 -6.84 0.42 -9.52
CA ALA A 23 -6.37 -0.52 -10.55
C ALA A 23 -7.53 -1.14 -11.34
N VAL A 24 -8.65 -1.47 -10.68
CA VAL A 24 -9.88 -1.96 -11.31
C VAL A 24 -10.52 -0.86 -12.16
N LYS A 25 -10.62 0.37 -11.64
CA LYS A 25 -11.15 1.53 -12.40
C LYS A 25 -10.36 1.83 -13.66
N ARG A 26 -9.03 1.63 -13.61
CA ARG A 26 -8.15 1.79 -14.77
C ARG A 26 -8.20 0.59 -15.74
N GLY A 27 -8.86 -0.51 -15.36
CA GLY A 27 -8.89 -1.76 -16.14
C GLY A 27 -7.54 -2.46 -16.23
N VAL A 28 -6.63 -2.21 -15.28
CA VAL A 28 -5.28 -2.77 -15.28
C VAL A 28 -5.28 -4.20 -14.72
N VAL A 29 -6.18 -4.49 -13.77
CA VAL A 29 -6.31 -5.81 -13.15
C VAL A 29 -7.72 -6.01 -12.59
N GLU A 30 -8.19 -7.25 -12.63
CA GLU A 30 -9.30 -7.71 -11.80
C GLU A 30 -8.73 -8.61 -10.71
N PHE A 31 -8.99 -8.28 -9.45
CA PHE A 31 -8.61 -9.11 -8.33
C PHE A 31 -9.77 -9.97 -7.89
N GLU A 32 -9.52 -11.25 -7.71
CA GLU A 32 -10.52 -12.13 -7.13
C GLU A 32 -10.44 -12.11 -5.59
N PRO A 33 -11.56 -12.30 -4.88
CA PRO A 33 -11.55 -12.42 -3.42
C PRO A 33 -10.73 -13.63 -2.93
N THR A 34 -10.52 -14.63 -3.79
CA THR A 34 -9.71 -15.83 -3.58
C THR A 34 -8.21 -15.61 -3.72
N ASP A 35 -7.77 -14.49 -4.31
CA ASP A 35 -6.35 -14.20 -4.46
C ASP A 35 -5.66 -14.06 -3.11
N SER A 36 -4.46 -14.65 -3.02
CA SER A 36 -3.63 -14.64 -1.81
C SER A 36 -3.31 -13.21 -1.36
N HIS A 37 -3.45 -12.95 -0.06
CA HIS A 37 -3.25 -11.63 0.51
C HIS A 37 -1.84 -11.06 0.24
N ASP A 38 -0.83 -11.93 0.26
CA ASP A 38 0.56 -11.53 -0.03
C ASP A 38 0.76 -11.14 -1.51
N LEU A 39 0.06 -11.79 -2.43
CA LEU A 39 0.10 -11.43 -3.86
C LEU A 39 -0.49 -10.03 -4.08
N LYS A 40 -1.60 -9.70 -3.39
CA LYS A 40 -2.22 -8.38 -3.43
C LYS A 40 -1.27 -7.29 -2.94
N ILE A 41 -0.53 -7.56 -1.86
CA ILE A 41 0.47 -6.65 -1.30
C ILE A 41 1.62 -6.40 -2.27
N GLU A 42 2.18 -7.47 -2.84
CA GLU A 42 3.25 -7.33 -3.83
C GLU A 42 2.80 -6.58 -5.08
N TYR A 43 1.61 -6.90 -5.59
CA TYR A 43 1.06 -6.23 -6.75
C TYR A 43 0.86 -4.74 -6.47
N ALA A 44 0.21 -4.39 -5.35
CA ALA A 44 -0.04 -3.02 -4.96
C ALA A 44 1.25 -2.21 -4.89
N TYR A 45 2.31 -2.80 -4.33
CA TYR A 45 3.64 -2.18 -4.29
C TYR A 45 4.23 -1.96 -5.70
N ARG A 46 4.17 -2.97 -6.57
CA ARG A 46 4.67 -2.85 -7.95
C ARG A 46 3.90 -1.79 -8.73
N LEU A 47 2.58 -1.71 -8.55
CA LEU A 47 1.74 -0.70 -9.18
C LEU A 47 2.11 0.72 -8.72
N LEU A 48 2.27 0.95 -7.41
CA LEU A 48 2.69 2.26 -6.91
C LEU A 48 4.10 2.67 -7.37
N VAL A 49 5.02 1.71 -7.51
CA VAL A 49 6.36 1.98 -8.06
C VAL A 49 6.25 2.32 -9.55
N HIS A 50 5.44 1.58 -10.30
CA HIS A 50 5.20 1.81 -11.72
C HIS A 50 4.59 3.19 -11.96
N ASP A 51 3.60 3.56 -11.13
CA ASP A 51 2.95 4.87 -11.16
C ASP A 51 3.82 5.99 -10.56
N GLN A 52 5.06 5.68 -10.17
CA GLN A 52 6.01 6.60 -9.54
C GLN A 52 5.48 7.28 -8.26
N ALA A 53 4.43 6.71 -7.66
CA ALA A 53 3.82 7.18 -6.42
C ALA A 53 4.69 6.88 -5.20
N ILE A 54 5.50 5.81 -5.25
CA ILE A 54 6.54 5.50 -4.27
C ILE A 54 7.87 5.19 -4.96
N ALA A 55 8.97 5.50 -4.28
CA ALA A 55 10.28 5.06 -4.73
C ALA A 55 10.44 3.54 -4.54
N PRO A 56 11.04 2.83 -5.52
CA PRO A 56 11.34 1.42 -5.36
C PRO A 56 12.30 1.20 -4.18
N LEU A 57 11.96 0.23 -3.34
CA LEU A 57 12.86 -0.31 -2.34
C LEU A 57 14.05 -1.00 -3.04
N PRO A 58 15.27 -0.83 -2.49
CA PRO A 58 16.42 -1.64 -2.81
C PRO A 58 16.11 -3.14 -2.68
N GLU A 59 16.80 -3.98 -3.46
CA GLU A 59 16.54 -5.42 -3.51
C GLU A 59 16.78 -6.11 -2.16
N ASP A 60 17.80 -5.68 -1.42
CA ASP A 60 18.12 -6.08 -0.05
C ASP A 60 17.02 -5.70 0.96
N GLN A 61 16.19 -4.71 0.63
CA GLN A 61 15.10 -4.21 1.47
C GLN A 61 13.71 -4.59 0.95
N ARG A 62 13.61 -5.32 -0.17
CA ARG A 62 12.34 -5.79 -0.74
C ARG A 62 11.83 -7.02 0.03
N THR A 63 11.55 -6.82 1.31
CA THR A 63 10.98 -7.83 2.19
C THR A 63 9.51 -7.54 2.44
N ALA A 64 8.72 -8.58 2.71
CA ALA A 64 7.30 -8.44 3.03
C ALA A 64 6.98 -7.36 4.10
N PRO A 65 7.69 -7.28 5.25
CA PRO A 65 7.41 -6.24 6.25
C PRO A 65 7.73 -4.83 5.72
N ASN A 66 8.80 -4.65 4.96
CA ASN A 66 9.16 -3.34 4.40
C ASN A 66 8.14 -2.87 3.35
N ILE A 67 7.65 -3.79 2.53
CA ILE A 67 6.61 -3.50 1.54
C ILE A 67 5.32 -3.06 2.25
N ARG A 68 4.87 -3.82 3.26
CA ARG A 68 3.69 -3.47 4.06
C ARG A 68 3.84 -2.07 4.69
N HIS A 69 4.99 -1.79 5.27
CA HIS A 69 5.29 -0.48 5.85
C HIS A 69 5.24 0.64 4.80
N ARG A 70 5.78 0.41 3.60
CA ARG A 70 5.72 1.37 2.48
C ARG A 70 4.30 1.67 2.04
N LEU A 71 3.45 0.65 1.91
CA LEU A 71 2.03 0.83 1.55
C LEU A 71 1.29 1.62 2.64
N ALA A 72 1.49 1.25 3.92
CA ALA A 72 0.90 1.95 5.04
C ALA A 72 1.35 3.42 5.11
N MET A 73 2.63 3.70 4.87
CA MET A 73 3.15 5.05 4.78
C MET A 73 2.55 5.82 3.60
N TRP A 74 2.50 5.22 2.41
CA TRP A 74 1.93 5.86 1.23
C TRP A 74 0.48 6.33 1.46
N VAL A 75 -0.36 5.50 2.06
CA VAL A 75 -1.75 5.90 2.34
C VAL A 75 -1.81 7.04 3.36
N THR A 76 -0.88 7.12 4.32
CA THR A 76 -0.83 8.28 5.24
C THR A 76 -0.58 9.61 4.53
N HIS A 77 0.09 9.57 3.38
CA HIS A 77 0.30 10.75 2.54
C HIS A 77 -0.91 11.09 1.67
N GLN A 78 -1.78 10.10 1.39
CA GLN A 78 -3.04 10.32 0.66
C GLN A 78 -4.18 10.77 1.58
N LEU A 79 -4.14 10.34 2.84
CA LEU A 79 -5.14 10.70 3.84
C LEU A 79 -4.99 12.16 4.31
N PRO A 80 -6.11 12.84 4.62
CA PRO A 80 -6.06 14.15 5.23
C PRO A 80 -5.37 14.09 6.61
N ALA A 81 -4.66 15.15 6.99
CA ALA A 81 -3.85 15.17 8.21
C ALA A 81 -4.67 14.95 9.51
N ASP A 82 -5.99 15.13 9.48
CA ASP A 82 -6.91 14.92 10.60
C ASP A 82 -7.59 13.53 10.61
N HIS A 83 -7.16 12.62 9.72
CA HIS A 83 -7.75 11.29 9.63
C HIS A 83 -7.52 10.48 10.91
N GLU A 84 -8.55 9.75 11.38
CA GLU A 84 -8.53 9.03 12.66
C GLU A 84 -7.37 8.01 12.76
N LEU A 85 -7.05 7.37 11.63
CA LEU A 85 -5.93 6.41 11.53
C LEU A 85 -4.54 7.04 11.68
N LEU A 86 -4.42 8.37 11.65
CA LEU A 86 -3.15 9.10 11.81
C LEU A 86 -2.95 9.67 13.24
N LYS A 87 -3.95 9.51 14.13
CA LYS A 87 -3.94 10.08 15.49
C LYS A 87 -3.15 9.27 16.51
#